data_AF-A0A813HPD8-F1
#
_entry.id   AF-A0A813HPD8-F1
#
_cell.length_a   1.000
_cell.length_b   1.000
_cell.length_c   1.000
_cell.angle_alpha   90.00
_cell.angle_beta   90.00
_cell.angle_gamma   90.00
#
_symmetry.space_group_name_H-M   'P 1'
#
loop_
_entity.id
_entity.type
_entity.pdbx_description
1 polymer ?
#
loop_
_entity_poly.entity_id
_entity_poly.type
_entity_poly.pdbx_seq_one_letter_code
_entity_poly.pdbx_strand_id
1 'polypeptide(L)'
;MPEDAQQRLQANLQSRLRKLICKGLGYLDLSDVGTASQLEPALSCMKLLIERFKVRGQLEEACAAKQWLRLQSLFTAESTTEQPQQQHHHQHLQQQRQQQQQQAEAGSKSESSLIEQTFMTGGDKGSSKGGVYSPNVKFRSNPLVRNTGQDVILTCNTCGIGLRSSWVFEYLGKVSTLVPTNGHPTCGGKYVQTDATITLRLDITSNLDICPHGSVTNQCVKCGGSRICAHKRRISSCPPCLAERRKAKSDTKGK
;
A
#
# COMPACT_ATOMS: atom_id res chain seq x y z
N MET A 1 -9.59 -28.67 -12.39
CA MET A 1 -8.77 -29.35 -11.35
C MET A 1 -7.61 -28.53 -10.75
N PRO A 2 -6.98 -27.53 -11.41
CA PRO A 2 -5.97 -26.69 -10.74
C PRO A 2 -6.54 -25.52 -9.92
N GLU A 3 -7.76 -25.05 -10.25
CA GLU A 3 -8.40 -23.89 -9.60
C GLU A 3 -8.84 -24.18 -8.16
N ASP A 4 -9.35 -25.39 -7.88
CA ASP A 4 -9.71 -25.83 -6.52
C ASP A 4 -8.50 -25.95 -5.60
N ALA A 5 -7.36 -26.39 -6.13
CA ALA A 5 -6.11 -26.50 -5.36
C ALA A 5 -5.60 -25.11 -4.97
N GLN A 6 -5.69 -24.13 -5.88
CA GLN A 6 -5.32 -22.74 -5.61
C GLN A 6 -6.25 -22.09 -4.58
N GLN A 7 -7.57 -22.31 -4.69
CA GLN A 7 -8.52 -21.80 -3.71
C GLN A 7 -8.29 -22.40 -2.31
N ARG A 8 -8.03 -23.71 -2.22
CA ARG A 8 -7.69 -24.38 -0.95
C ARG A 8 -6.40 -23.85 -0.33
N LEU A 9 -5.37 -23.63 -1.15
CA LEU A 9 -4.10 -23.04 -0.70
C LEU A 9 -4.32 -21.61 -0.20
N GLN A 10 -5.05 -20.79 -0.95
CA GLN A 10 -5.36 -19.42 -0.57
C GLN A 10 -6.14 -19.37 0.75
N ALA A 11 -7.17 -20.20 0.92
CA ALA A 11 -7.93 -20.28 2.16
C ALA A 11 -7.06 -20.71 3.36
N ASN A 12 -6.16 -21.69 3.17
CA ASN A 12 -5.22 -22.13 4.21
C ASN A 12 -4.23 -21.03 4.60
N LEU A 13 -3.65 -20.34 3.61
CA LEU A 13 -2.73 -19.23 3.84
C LEU A 13 -3.42 -18.08 4.60
N GLN A 14 -4.65 -17.72 4.21
CA GLN A 14 -5.45 -16.71 4.90
C GLN A 14 -5.77 -17.12 6.34
N SER A 15 -6.03 -18.40 6.60
CA SER A 15 -6.24 -18.92 7.97
C SER A 15 -4.96 -18.83 8.81
N ARG A 16 -3.81 -19.25 8.27
CA ARG A 16 -2.51 -19.20 8.95
C ARG A 16 -2.06 -17.77 9.25
N LEU A 17 -2.22 -16.86 8.28
CA LEU A 17 -1.89 -15.45 8.45
C LEU A 17 -2.72 -14.83 9.58
N ARG A 18 -4.04 -15.06 9.61
CA ARG A 18 -4.90 -14.58 10.69
C ARG A 18 -4.49 -15.11 12.06
N LYS A 19 -4.17 -16.41 12.17
CA LYS A 19 -3.65 -17.00 13.42
C LYS A 19 -2.34 -16.35 13.85
N LEU A 20 -1.42 -16.08 12.91
CA LEU A 20 -0.15 -15.42 13.18
C LEU A 20 -0.36 -14.01 13.73
N ILE A 21 -1.25 -13.23 13.10
CA ILE A 21 -1.59 -11.86 13.53
C ILE A 21 -2.24 -11.89 14.92
N CYS A 22 -3.25 -12.72 15.15
CA CYS A 22 -3.87 -12.84 16.48
C CYS A 22 -2.87 -13.23 17.57
N LYS A 23 -1.92 -14.13 17.25
CA LYS A 23 -0.86 -14.53 18.18
C LYS A 23 0.10 -13.37 18.43
N GLY A 24 0.62 -12.75 17.37
CA GLY A 24 1.56 -11.64 17.46
C GLY A 24 1.00 -10.47 18.27
N LEU A 25 -0.23 -10.04 17.95
CA LEU A 25 -0.92 -8.98 18.72
C LEU A 25 -1.24 -9.41 20.15
N GLY A 26 -1.49 -10.69 20.40
CA GLY A 26 -1.73 -11.21 21.75
C GLY A 26 -0.48 -11.32 22.63
N TYR A 27 0.72 -11.29 22.05
CA TYR A 27 1.98 -11.22 22.81
C TYR A 27 2.49 -9.79 23.01
N LEU A 28 1.85 -8.82 22.36
CA LEU A 28 2.21 -7.42 22.48
C LEU A 28 1.33 -6.78 23.55
N ASP A 29 1.97 -6.00 24.42
CA ASP A 29 1.23 -5.12 25.32
C ASP A 29 0.77 -3.89 24.53
N LEU A 30 -0.45 -3.95 24.01
CA LEU A 30 -1.07 -2.83 23.29
C LEU A 30 -1.53 -1.71 24.23
N SER A 31 -1.43 -1.89 25.56
CA SER A 31 -1.67 -0.81 26.53
C SER A 31 -0.44 0.08 26.72
N ASP A 32 0.76 -0.41 26.37
CA ASP A 32 1.97 0.40 26.33
C ASP A 32 1.89 1.44 25.19
N VAL A 33 1.98 2.72 25.56
CA VAL A 33 1.83 3.86 24.64
C VAL A 33 2.89 3.84 23.52
N GLY A 34 4.10 3.36 23.82
CA GLY A 34 5.18 3.27 22.83
C GLY A 34 4.89 2.22 21.76
N THR A 35 4.50 1.02 22.19
CA THR A 35 4.13 -0.11 21.34
C THR A 35 2.87 0.18 20.54
N ALA A 36 1.84 0.76 21.17
CA ALA A 36 0.61 1.18 20.51
C ALA A 36 0.86 2.23 19.44
N SER A 37 1.69 3.25 19.72
CA SER A 37 2.03 4.32 18.76
C SER A 37 2.78 3.78 17.53
N GLN A 38 3.73 2.86 17.72
CA GLN A 38 4.46 2.25 16.60
C GLN A 38 3.57 1.36 15.73
N LEU A 39 2.54 0.75 16.32
CA LEU A 39 1.61 -0.14 15.64
C LEU A 39 0.34 0.55 15.17
N GLU A 40 0.09 1.81 15.56
CA GLU A 40 -1.12 2.57 15.27
C GLU A 40 -1.55 2.48 13.80
N PRO A 41 -0.65 2.67 12.80
CA PRO A 41 -1.07 2.61 11.40
C PRO A 41 -1.57 1.23 10.98
N ALA A 42 -0.98 0.17 11.55
CA ALA A 42 -1.39 -1.22 11.31
C ALA A 42 -2.67 -1.56 12.07
N LEU A 43 -2.81 -1.12 13.32
CA LEU A 43 -4.01 -1.31 14.14
C LEU A 43 -5.21 -0.59 13.52
N SER A 44 -5.05 0.66 13.09
CA SER A 44 -6.06 1.44 12.37
C SER A 44 -6.49 0.78 11.06
N CYS A 45 -5.56 0.17 10.33
CA CYS A 45 -5.88 -0.64 9.14
C CYS A 45 -6.79 -1.82 9.48
N MET A 46 -6.44 -2.58 10.51
CA MET A 46 -7.22 -3.74 10.94
C MET A 46 -8.60 -3.35 11.47
N LYS A 47 -8.72 -2.26 12.25
CA LYS A 47 -10.00 -1.70 12.72
C LYS A 47 -10.91 -1.32 11.53
N LEU A 48 -10.39 -0.62 10.51
CA LEU A 48 -11.16 -0.26 9.32
C LEU A 48 -11.62 -1.47 8.48
N LEU A 49 -10.81 -2.52 8.42
CA LEU A 49 -11.20 -3.76 7.73
C LEU A 49 -12.38 -4.45 8.43
N ILE A 50 -12.37 -4.47 9.78
CA ILE A 50 -13.48 -5.00 10.58
C ILE A 50 -14.74 -4.17 10.34
N GLU A 51 -14.66 -2.84 10.40
CA GLU A 51 -15.82 -1.96 10.19
C GLU A 51 -16.43 -2.09 8.79
N ARG A 52 -15.60 -2.19 7.74
CA ARG A 52 -16.11 -2.47 6.39
C ARG A 52 -16.79 -3.83 6.26
N PHE A 53 -16.34 -4.82 7.02
CA PHE A 53 -16.98 -6.12 7.04
C PHE A 53 -18.37 -6.00 7.68
N LYS A 54 -18.47 -5.32 8.83
CA LYS A 54 -19.75 -5.07 9.52
C LYS A 54 -20.79 -4.37 8.64
N VAL A 55 -20.36 -3.45 7.78
CA VAL A 55 -21.26 -2.79 6.80
C VAL A 55 -21.85 -3.77 5.78
N ARG A 56 -21.14 -4.87 5.48
CA ARG A 56 -21.54 -5.86 4.46
C ARG A 56 -22.23 -7.11 5.05
N GLY A 57 -22.18 -7.31 6.37
CA GLY A 57 -22.75 -8.47 7.05
C GLY A 57 -22.27 -8.57 8.50
N GLN A 58 -22.81 -9.51 9.26
CA GLN A 58 -22.43 -9.70 10.67
C GLN A 58 -21.09 -10.43 10.79
N LEU A 59 -20.24 -10.00 11.72
CA LEU A 59 -18.92 -10.62 11.93
C LEU A 59 -19.05 -12.10 12.33
N GLU A 60 -20.12 -12.42 13.04
CA GLU A 60 -20.53 -13.74 13.52
C GLU A 60 -20.83 -14.71 12.38
N GLU A 61 -21.28 -14.20 11.24
CA GLU A 61 -21.62 -14.98 10.04
C GLU A 61 -20.41 -15.20 9.12
N ALA A 62 -19.26 -14.60 9.44
CA ALA A 62 -18.05 -14.77 8.66
C ALA A 62 -17.53 -16.22 8.75
N CYS A 63 -17.01 -16.74 7.63
CA CYS A 63 -16.33 -18.05 7.55
C CYS A 63 -15.18 -18.22 8.58
N ALA A 64 -14.72 -17.14 9.21
CA ALA A 64 -13.78 -17.19 10.34
C ALA A 64 -14.18 -16.26 11.50
N ALA A 65 -15.46 -16.20 11.84
CA ALA A 65 -16.02 -15.34 12.89
C ALA A 65 -15.19 -15.34 14.18
N LYS A 66 -14.80 -16.51 14.69
CA LYS A 66 -13.99 -16.64 15.92
C LYS A 66 -12.68 -15.85 15.89
N GLN A 67 -12.02 -15.78 14.74
CA GLN A 67 -10.75 -15.05 14.60
C GLN A 67 -10.98 -13.54 14.51
N TRP A 68 -12.05 -13.13 13.82
CA TRP A 68 -12.44 -11.73 13.70
C TRP A 68 -12.91 -11.14 15.02
N LEU A 69 -13.72 -11.88 15.78
CA LEU A 69 -14.16 -11.49 17.12
C LEU A 69 -12.98 -11.37 18.09
N ARG A 70 -11.99 -12.29 17.99
CA ARG A 70 -10.77 -12.20 18.79
C ARG A 70 -9.90 -11.00 18.45
N LEU A 71 -9.83 -10.60 17.17
CA LEU A 71 -9.14 -9.36 16.79
C LEU A 71 -9.89 -8.14 17.33
N GLN A 72 -11.22 -8.13 17.22
CA GLN A 72 -12.03 -7.05 17.74
C GLN A 72 -11.86 -6.87 19.25
N SER A 73 -11.84 -7.97 20.03
CA SER A 73 -11.66 -7.91 21.48
C SER A 73 -10.31 -7.34 21.90
N LEU A 74 -9.26 -7.57 21.11
CA LEU A 74 -7.94 -6.98 21.36
C LEU A 74 -7.92 -5.46 21.14
N PHE A 75 -8.85 -4.93 20.34
CA PHE A 75 -8.93 -3.51 20.01
C PHE A 75 -9.89 -2.73 20.90
N THR A 76 -10.84 -3.38 21.55
CA THR A 76 -11.85 -2.74 22.43
C THR A 76 -11.39 -2.60 23.88
N ALA A 77 -10.24 -3.18 24.25
CA ALA A 77 -9.67 -3.06 25.59
C ALA A 77 -9.08 -1.66 25.90
N GLU A 78 -9.07 -0.74 24.92
CA GLU A 78 -8.45 0.59 25.00
C GLU A 78 -9.34 1.68 25.67
N SER A 79 -10.53 1.36 26.19
CA SER A 79 -11.52 2.40 26.57
C SER A 79 -11.89 2.53 28.05
N THR A 80 -11.07 2.04 28.99
CA THR A 80 -11.35 2.27 30.42
C THR A 80 -10.08 2.40 31.25
N THR A 81 -9.57 3.63 31.43
CA THR A 81 -9.20 4.20 32.74
C THR A 81 -8.56 5.60 32.58
N GLU A 82 -9.09 6.55 33.34
CA GLU A 82 -8.62 7.93 33.47
C GLU A 82 -7.50 8.05 34.54
N GLN A 83 -6.36 8.67 34.17
CA GLN A 83 -5.44 9.53 34.98
C GLN A 83 -4.64 8.99 36.21
N PRO A 84 -3.60 9.69 36.76
CA PRO A 84 -2.52 10.52 36.13
C PRO A 84 -1.12 10.40 36.83
N GLN A 85 -0.01 10.08 36.14
CA GLN A 85 1.37 10.42 36.61
C GLN A 85 2.37 10.51 35.43
N GLN A 86 2.42 11.65 34.72
CA GLN A 86 3.25 11.82 33.50
C GLN A 86 4.12 13.08 33.48
N GLN A 87 4.80 13.42 34.58
CA GLN A 87 5.81 14.50 34.55
C GLN A 87 7.26 14.02 34.78
N HIS A 88 7.50 12.98 35.59
CA HIS A 88 8.87 12.54 35.88
C HIS A 88 9.53 11.69 34.76
N HIS A 89 8.75 10.94 33.98
CA HIS A 89 9.31 10.03 32.97
C HIS A 89 9.88 10.77 31.75
N HIS A 90 9.29 11.91 31.38
CA HIS A 90 9.69 12.66 30.19
C HIS A 90 11.07 13.33 30.35
N GLN A 91 11.42 13.78 31.57
CA GLN A 91 12.75 14.36 31.84
C GLN A 91 13.86 13.32 31.78
N HIS A 92 13.62 12.09 32.28
CA HIS A 92 14.62 11.02 32.26
C HIS A 92 14.94 10.53 30.84
N LEU A 93 13.91 10.40 29.99
CA LEU A 93 14.07 10.03 28.57
C LEU A 93 14.76 11.11 27.73
N GLN A 94 14.59 12.40 28.07
CA GLN A 94 15.32 13.48 27.41
C GLN A 94 16.81 13.50 27.80
N GLN A 95 17.14 13.25 29.07
CA GLN A 95 18.53 13.16 29.53
C GLN A 95 19.29 11.97 28.93
N GLN A 96 18.64 10.80 28.82
CA GLN A 96 19.26 9.63 28.16
C GLN A 96 19.56 9.86 26.67
N ARG A 97 18.70 10.59 25.95
CA ARG A 97 18.95 10.93 24.54
C ARG A 97 20.11 11.89 24.35
N GLN A 98 20.27 12.86 25.25
CA GLN A 98 21.40 13.81 25.19
C GLN A 98 22.74 13.11 25.49
N GLN A 99 22.78 12.15 26.41
CA GLN A 99 23.99 11.35 26.66
C GLN A 99 24.39 10.45 25.48
N GLN A 100 23.42 9.89 24.74
CA GLN A 100 23.72 9.08 23.54
C GLN A 100 24.23 9.92 22.36
N GLN A 101 23.78 11.17 22.21
CA GLN A 101 24.27 12.07 21.16
C GLN A 101 25.72 12.52 21.40
N GLN A 102 26.12 12.76 22.66
CA GLN A 102 27.48 13.16 23.00
C GLN A 102 28.51 12.02 22.84
N GLN A 103 28.08 10.76 22.91
CA GLN A 103 28.95 9.60 22.68
C GLN A 103 29.16 9.29 21.18
N ALA A 104 28.31 9.81 20.30
CA ALA A 104 28.41 9.59 18.86
C ALA A 104 29.41 10.53 18.15
N GLU A 105 29.82 11.64 18.79
CA GLU A 105 30.69 12.66 18.18
C GLU A 105 32.20 12.45 18.43
N ALA A 106 32.59 11.41 19.19
CA ALA A 106 34.00 11.14 19.53
C ALA A 106 34.64 9.94 18.80
N GLY A 107 33.93 9.26 17.89
CA GLY A 107 34.43 8.06 17.20
C GLY A 107 34.50 8.22 15.69
N SER A 108 35.54 8.90 15.17
CA SER A 108 35.82 8.92 13.73
C SER A 108 36.82 7.82 13.33
N LYS A 109 36.48 7.09 12.25
CA LYS A 109 37.34 6.54 11.17
C LYS A 109 37.32 5.02 10.95
N SER A 110 37.31 4.73 9.64
CA SER A 110 37.80 3.58 8.86
C SER A 110 37.07 2.23 8.93
N GLU A 111 36.46 1.85 7.80
CA GLU A 111 36.78 0.67 6.95
C GLU A 111 35.56 0.41 6.04
N SER A 112 35.66 0.70 4.74
CA SER A 112 36.12 -0.20 3.67
C SER A 112 35.25 -1.44 3.46
N SER A 113 34.59 -1.45 2.31
CA SER A 113 34.44 -2.62 1.43
C SER A 113 33.95 -3.92 2.07
N LEU A 114 32.63 -4.10 2.13
CA LEU A 114 32.02 -5.41 1.95
C LEU A 114 30.84 -5.28 0.99
N ILE A 115 31.05 -5.80 -0.22
CA ILE A 115 30.00 -6.11 -1.18
C ILE A 115 29.12 -7.16 -0.50
N GLU A 116 28.03 -6.71 0.12
CA GLU A 116 26.99 -7.62 0.58
C GLU A 116 26.20 -8.04 -0.65
N GLN A 117 26.46 -9.26 -1.13
CA GLN A 117 25.59 -9.99 -2.02
C GLN A 117 24.25 -10.22 -1.30
N THR A 118 23.40 -9.20 -1.32
CA THR A 118 22.02 -9.32 -0.85
C THR A 118 21.27 -10.19 -1.85
N PHE A 119 20.89 -11.38 -1.37
CA PHE A 119 19.83 -12.19 -1.95
C PHE A 119 18.61 -11.31 -2.25
N MET A 120 18.28 -11.19 -3.54
CA MET A 120 17.15 -10.42 -4.05
C MET A 120 15.84 -11.16 -3.75
N THR A 121 15.32 -11.02 -2.53
CA THR A 121 14.00 -11.51 -2.13
C THR A 121 13.15 -10.38 -1.54
N GLY A 122 12.75 -9.46 -2.41
CA GLY A 122 11.77 -8.43 -2.10
C GLY A 122 11.85 -7.31 -3.11
N GLY A 123 10.98 -7.30 -4.12
CA GLY A 123 10.98 -6.24 -5.12
C GLY A 123 10.85 -4.88 -4.44
N ASP A 124 11.75 -3.94 -4.77
CA ASP A 124 11.71 -2.56 -4.29
C ASP A 124 10.32 -1.97 -4.50
N LYS A 125 9.53 -1.87 -3.43
CA LYS A 125 8.19 -1.26 -3.45
C LYS A 125 8.32 0.23 -3.14
N GLY A 126 7.43 1.04 -3.72
CA GLY A 126 7.27 2.43 -3.32
C GLY A 126 6.85 2.52 -1.85
N SER A 127 7.24 3.59 -1.19
CA SER A 127 6.93 3.91 0.21
C SER A 127 5.94 5.07 0.28
N SER A 128 5.08 5.07 1.30
CA SER A 128 4.21 6.21 1.64
C SER A 128 4.32 6.53 3.14
N LYS A 129 5.47 6.24 3.75
CA LYS A 129 5.72 6.44 5.18
C LYS A 129 5.52 7.91 5.57
N GLY A 130 4.86 8.16 6.69
CA GLY A 130 4.62 9.51 7.21
C GLY A 130 3.77 10.41 6.29
N GLY A 131 2.98 9.81 5.39
CA GLY A 131 2.15 10.57 4.44
C GLY A 131 2.95 11.22 3.30
N VAL A 132 4.21 10.81 3.08
CA VAL A 132 5.03 11.26 1.94
C VAL A 132 5.29 10.09 1.01
N TYR A 133 4.97 10.27 -0.27
CA TYR A 133 5.20 9.27 -1.30
C TYR A 133 6.65 9.28 -1.79
N SER A 134 7.24 8.10 -1.88
CA SER A 134 8.53 7.85 -2.49
C SER A 134 8.43 6.64 -3.44
N PRO A 135 8.56 6.82 -4.75
CA PRO A 135 8.54 5.72 -5.71
C PRO A 135 9.73 4.79 -5.52
N ASN A 136 9.62 3.57 -6.06
CA ASN A 136 10.73 2.62 -6.02
C ASN A 136 11.91 3.06 -6.89
N VAL A 137 13.02 2.33 -6.78
CA VAL A 137 14.26 2.63 -7.53
C VAL A 137 14.01 2.68 -9.04
N LYS A 138 13.21 1.76 -9.60
CA LYS A 138 12.92 1.69 -11.04
C LYS A 138 12.21 2.94 -11.57
N PHE A 139 11.31 3.52 -10.78
CA PHE A 139 10.65 4.77 -11.13
C PHE A 139 11.61 5.94 -10.98
N ARG A 140 12.41 5.96 -9.90
CA ARG A 140 13.40 7.03 -9.65
C ARG A 140 14.51 7.09 -10.71
N SER A 141 14.89 5.96 -11.28
CA SER A 141 15.91 5.88 -12.33
C SER A 141 15.37 6.11 -13.75
N ASN A 142 14.06 6.33 -13.91
CA ASN A 142 13.48 6.58 -15.22
C ASN A 142 13.70 8.05 -15.65
N PRO A 143 14.23 8.32 -16.86
CA PRO A 143 14.49 9.69 -17.32
C PRO A 143 13.25 10.59 -17.44
N LEU A 144 12.06 10.00 -17.61
CA LEU A 144 10.79 10.72 -17.69
C LEU A 144 10.19 11.00 -16.30
N VAL A 145 10.85 10.55 -15.23
CA VAL A 145 10.41 10.76 -13.86
C VAL A 145 11.39 11.70 -13.17
N ARG A 146 10.86 12.75 -12.53
CA ARG A 146 11.66 13.70 -11.75
C ARG A 146 10.99 14.04 -10.43
N ASN A 147 11.81 14.39 -9.45
CA ASN A 147 11.35 14.99 -8.22
C ASN A 147 11.34 16.51 -8.39
N THR A 148 10.20 17.15 -8.18
CA THR A 148 10.04 18.61 -8.31
C THR A 148 10.45 19.36 -7.05
N GLY A 149 10.53 18.68 -5.90
CA GLY A 149 10.63 19.30 -4.57
C GLY A 149 9.37 20.04 -4.12
N GLN A 150 8.35 20.15 -4.98
CA GLN A 150 7.08 20.80 -4.69
C GLN A 150 6.02 19.75 -4.43
N ASP A 151 5.58 19.65 -3.19
CA ASP A 151 4.59 18.66 -2.76
C ASP A 151 3.20 19.00 -3.28
N VAL A 152 2.63 18.06 -4.03
CA VAL A 152 1.19 18.03 -4.32
C VAL A 152 0.49 17.23 -3.22
N ILE A 153 -0.54 17.82 -2.62
CA ILE A 153 -1.35 17.17 -1.59
C ILE A 153 -2.56 16.48 -2.25
N LEU A 154 -2.62 15.16 -2.08
CA LEU A 154 -3.69 14.30 -2.56
C LEU A 154 -4.47 13.75 -1.38
N THR A 155 -5.74 13.40 -1.58
CA THR A 155 -6.58 12.84 -0.51
C THR A 155 -7.02 11.43 -0.85
N CYS A 156 -7.11 10.57 0.17
CA CYS A 156 -7.69 9.26 -0.01
C CYS A 156 -9.22 9.37 -0.15
N ASN A 157 -9.78 8.83 -1.23
CA ASN A 157 -11.21 8.87 -1.48
C ASN A 157 -12.06 8.04 -0.50
N THR A 158 -11.43 7.29 0.41
CA THR A 158 -12.16 6.45 1.37
C THR A 158 -12.04 6.92 2.81
N CYS A 159 -10.92 7.52 3.21
CA CYS A 159 -10.72 7.98 4.60
C CYS A 159 -10.22 9.42 4.71
N GLY A 160 -10.10 10.15 3.60
CA GLY A 160 -9.70 11.56 3.57
C GLY A 160 -8.21 11.83 3.86
N ILE A 161 -7.47 10.88 4.44
CA ILE A 161 -6.06 11.04 4.80
C ILE A 161 -5.24 11.51 3.60
N GLY A 162 -4.40 12.52 3.85
CA GLY A 162 -3.57 13.18 2.87
C GLY A 162 -2.30 12.40 2.54
N LEU A 163 -1.87 12.49 1.27
CA LEU A 163 -0.58 12.03 0.78
C LEU A 163 0.11 13.18 0.04
N ARG A 164 1.35 13.47 0.42
CA ARG A 164 2.22 14.39 -0.29
C ARG A 164 3.03 13.66 -1.34
N SER A 165 3.03 14.16 -2.57
CA SER A 165 3.86 13.64 -3.66
C SER A 165 4.54 14.79 -4.39
N SER A 166 5.88 14.76 -4.41
CA SER A 166 6.72 15.67 -5.22
C SER A 166 7.24 14.99 -6.49
N TRP A 167 6.77 13.79 -6.81
CA TRP A 167 7.25 13.03 -7.95
C TRP A 167 6.32 13.20 -9.15
N VAL A 168 6.90 13.56 -10.30
CA VAL A 168 6.14 13.74 -11.54
C VAL A 168 6.73 12.89 -12.65
N PHE A 169 5.84 12.42 -13.52
CA PHE A 169 6.16 11.83 -14.80
C PHE A 169 5.86 12.86 -15.88
N GLU A 170 6.86 13.21 -16.68
CA GLU A 170 6.76 14.22 -17.72
C GLU A 170 7.14 13.63 -19.08
N TYR A 171 6.25 13.75 -20.05
CA TYR A 171 6.50 13.27 -21.40
C TYR A 171 5.70 14.04 -22.44
N LEU A 172 6.37 14.53 -23.48
CA LEU A 172 5.78 15.38 -24.54
C LEU A 172 4.98 16.58 -23.98
N GLY A 173 5.53 17.25 -22.97
CA GLY A 173 4.90 18.41 -22.32
C GLY A 173 3.71 18.07 -21.41
N LYS A 174 3.36 16.80 -21.24
CA LYS A 174 2.32 16.36 -20.29
C LYS A 174 2.98 15.96 -18.98
N VAL A 175 2.60 16.64 -17.90
CA VAL A 175 3.08 16.37 -16.54
C VAL A 175 1.98 15.67 -15.75
N SER A 176 2.32 14.55 -15.12
CA SER A 176 1.42 13.82 -14.23
C SER A 176 2.10 13.50 -12.90
N THR A 177 1.43 13.79 -11.79
CA THR A 177 1.91 13.46 -10.45
C THR A 177 1.85 11.95 -10.22
N LEU A 178 2.96 11.37 -9.78
CA LEU A 178 3.06 9.96 -9.46
C LEU A 178 2.38 9.65 -8.14
N VAL A 179 1.66 8.53 -8.12
CA VAL A 179 0.91 8.04 -6.96
C VAL A 179 1.05 6.53 -6.81
N PRO A 180 0.96 6.00 -5.59
CA PRO A 180 1.07 4.56 -5.35
C PRO A 180 -0.12 3.82 -5.97
N THR A 181 0.17 2.77 -6.72
CA THR A 181 -0.81 1.89 -7.40
C THR A 181 -1.76 1.24 -6.41
N ASN A 182 -1.24 0.86 -5.23
CA ASN A 182 -2.01 0.18 -4.19
C ASN A 182 -2.89 1.14 -3.38
N GLY A 183 -2.84 2.44 -3.65
CA GLY A 183 -3.58 3.45 -2.90
C GLY A 183 -3.07 3.61 -1.47
N HIS A 184 -3.96 4.05 -0.58
CA HIS A 184 -3.66 4.30 0.82
C HIS A 184 -3.40 2.97 1.55
N PRO A 185 -2.24 2.76 2.20
CA PRO A 185 -1.88 1.46 2.80
C PRO A 185 -2.90 0.92 3.81
N THR A 186 -3.55 1.82 4.55
CA THR A 186 -4.45 1.47 5.66
C THR A 186 -5.85 1.06 5.17
N CYS A 187 -6.33 1.65 4.08
CA CYS A 187 -7.72 1.43 3.65
C CYS A 187 -7.84 0.97 2.18
N GLY A 188 -6.74 0.90 1.42
CA GLY A 188 -6.74 0.58 0.00
C GLY A 188 -7.50 1.59 -0.88
N GLY A 189 -7.94 2.71 -0.32
CA GLY A 189 -8.63 3.77 -1.03
C GLY A 189 -7.67 4.45 -2.00
N LYS A 190 -8.18 4.90 -3.14
CA LYS A 190 -7.35 5.55 -4.16
C LYS A 190 -7.10 6.99 -3.76
N TYR A 191 -5.90 7.47 -4.05
CA TYR A 191 -5.61 8.89 -3.95
C TYR A 191 -6.24 9.62 -5.13
N VAL A 192 -6.93 10.71 -4.82
CA VAL A 192 -7.56 11.62 -5.76
C VAL A 192 -6.95 13.00 -5.59
N GLN A 193 -6.95 13.76 -6.68
CA GLN A 193 -6.46 15.12 -6.69
C GLN A 193 -7.44 16.06 -5.98
N THR A 194 -6.89 17.04 -5.27
CA THR A 194 -7.63 18.15 -4.67
C THR A 194 -7.92 19.24 -5.71
N ASP A 195 -7.01 19.43 -6.66
CA ASP A 195 -7.14 20.35 -7.80
C ASP A 195 -7.34 19.57 -9.11
N ALA A 196 -8.40 19.89 -9.85
CA ALA A 196 -8.76 19.26 -11.11
C ALA A 196 -7.71 19.44 -12.22
N THR A 197 -6.80 20.41 -12.10
CA THR A 197 -5.69 20.62 -13.04
C THR A 197 -4.61 19.52 -12.94
N ILE A 198 -4.57 18.79 -11.82
CA ILE A 198 -3.53 17.80 -11.54
C ILE A 198 -3.92 16.46 -12.17
N THR A 199 -3.10 16.00 -13.12
CA THR A 199 -3.25 14.65 -13.67
C THR A 199 -2.46 13.64 -12.84
N LEU A 200 -3.09 12.53 -12.46
CA LEU A 200 -2.46 11.48 -11.66
C LEU A 200 -1.97 10.33 -12.53
N ARG A 201 -0.81 9.77 -12.18
CA ARG A 201 -0.24 8.58 -12.82
C ARG A 201 0.14 7.55 -11.76
N LEU A 202 -0.41 6.35 -11.87
CA LEU A 202 -0.05 5.24 -10.99
C LEU A 202 1.36 4.72 -11.28
N ASP A 203 2.09 4.36 -10.23
CA ASP A 203 3.43 3.74 -10.26
C ASP A 203 3.44 2.27 -10.70
N ILE A 204 2.68 1.96 -11.76
CA ILE A 204 2.68 0.65 -12.40
C ILE A 204 3.81 0.63 -13.42
N THR A 205 4.71 -0.35 -13.33
CA THR A 205 5.83 -0.51 -14.26
C THR A 205 5.44 -0.42 -15.74
N SER A 206 4.30 -1.00 -16.12
CA SER A 206 3.81 -0.98 -17.50
C SER A 206 3.36 0.42 -17.97
N ASN A 207 3.16 1.37 -17.06
CA ASN A 207 2.93 2.76 -17.41
C ASN A 207 4.24 3.51 -17.70
N LEU A 208 5.41 3.01 -17.32
CA LEU A 208 6.68 3.71 -17.62
C LEU A 208 7.10 3.57 -19.08
N ASP A 209 6.61 2.54 -19.76
CA ASP A 209 7.04 2.18 -21.10
C ASP A 209 6.22 2.94 -22.15
N ILE A 210 6.86 3.89 -22.82
CA ILE A 210 6.23 4.77 -23.81
C ILE A 210 6.82 4.46 -25.19
N CYS A 211 5.94 4.21 -26.17
CA CYS A 211 6.35 3.99 -27.55
C CYS A 211 6.66 5.32 -28.28
N PRO A 212 7.34 5.27 -29.44
CA PRO A 212 7.58 6.44 -30.30
C PRO A 212 6.31 7.17 -30.75
N HIS A 213 5.15 6.51 -30.71
CA HIS A 213 3.85 7.12 -31.00
C HIS A 213 3.28 7.95 -29.84
N GLY A 214 4.04 8.12 -28.76
CA GLY A 214 3.69 8.94 -27.60
C GLY A 214 2.59 8.36 -26.71
N SER A 215 2.41 7.04 -26.74
CA SER A 215 1.44 6.31 -25.92
C SER A 215 2.14 5.23 -25.09
N VAL A 216 1.54 4.84 -23.97
CA VAL A 216 2.00 3.66 -23.22
C VAL A 216 1.99 2.45 -24.17
N THR A 217 3.09 1.70 -24.26
CA THR A 217 3.30 0.64 -25.26
C THR A 217 2.14 -0.36 -25.28
N ASN A 218 1.70 -0.81 -24.10
CA ASN A 218 0.59 -1.76 -23.96
C ASN A 218 -0.79 -1.21 -24.39
N GLN A 219 -0.94 0.10 -24.54
CA GLN A 219 -2.17 0.78 -24.95
C GLN A 219 -2.07 1.43 -26.34
N CYS A 220 -0.92 1.35 -26.99
CA CYS A 220 -0.72 1.95 -28.30
C CYS A 220 -1.38 1.10 -29.39
N VAL A 221 -2.35 1.67 -30.10
CA VAL A 221 -3.04 1.01 -31.22
C VAL A 221 -2.09 0.77 -32.40
N LYS A 222 -1.19 1.73 -32.69
CA LYS A 222 -0.22 1.62 -33.79
C LYS A 222 0.81 0.51 -33.56
N CYS A 223 1.22 0.29 -32.30
CA CYS A 223 2.11 -0.81 -31.93
C CYS A 223 1.39 -2.15 -31.75
N GLY A 224 0.05 -2.20 -31.81
CA GLY A 224 -0.70 -3.41 -31.45
C GLY A 224 -0.49 -3.81 -29.98
N GLY A 225 -0.44 -2.83 -29.06
CA GLY A 225 -0.16 -3.08 -27.65
C GLY A 225 -1.05 -4.15 -27.01
N SER A 226 -0.58 -4.82 -25.97
CA SER A 226 -1.25 -5.99 -25.38
C SER A 226 -2.68 -5.76 -24.84
N ARG A 227 -3.09 -4.50 -24.63
CA ARG A 227 -4.47 -4.14 -24.26
C ARG A 227 -5.36 -3.79 -25.47
N ILE A 228 -4.86 -3.97 -26.69
CA ILE A 228 -5.56 -3.73 -27.95
C ILE A 228 -5.97 -5.08 -28.55
N CYS A 229 -7.24 -5.24 -28.89
CA CYS A 229 -7.73 -6.45 -29.55
C CYS A 229 -7.51 -6.41 -31.07
N ALA A 230 -7.75 -7.53 -31.75
CA ALA A 230 -7.71 -7.63 -33.21
C ALA A 230 -8.59 -6.58 -33.92
N HIS A 231 -9.67 -6.11 -33.26
CA HIS A 231 -10.54 -5.04 -33.75
C HIS A 231 -9.94 -3.62 -33.61
N LYS A 232 -8.66 -3.48 -33.24
CA LYS A 232 -7.95 -2.21 -33.03
C LYS A 232 -8.59 -1.31 -31.96
N ARG A 233 -9.29 -1.90 -30.99
CA ARG A 233 -9.91 -1.21 -29.84
C ARG A 233 -9.32 -1.73 -28.53
N ARG A 234 -9.45 -0.97 -27.45
CA ARG A 234 -9.08 -1.47 -26.12
C ARG A 234 -9.95 -2.69 -25.77
N ILE A 235 -9.33 -3.79 -25.33
CA ILE A 235 -10.02 -5.06 -25.01
C ILE A 235 -11.16 -4.83 -24.01
N SER A 236 -10.95 -3.95 -23.02
CA SER A 236 -11.92 -3.64 -21.97
C SER A 236 -13.14 -2.85 -22.44
N SER A 237 -13.08 -2.20 -23.60
CA SER A 237 -14.16 -1.36 -24.14
C SER A 237 -14.59 -1.79 -25.55
N CYS A 238 -14.16 -2.96 -26.01
CA CYS A 238 -14.51 -3.49 -27.32
C CYS A 238 -15.80 -4.31 -27.20
N PRO A 239 -16.93 -3.88 -27.81
CA PRO A 239 -18.21 -4.59 -27.68
C PRO A 239 -18.17 -6.08 -28.06
N PRO A 240 -17.57 -6.51 -29.20
CA PRO A 240 -17.51 -7.94 -29.52
C PRO A 240 -16.69 -8.73 -28.48
N CYS A 241 -15.52 -8.23 -28.07
CA CYS A 241 -14.71 -8.91 -27.04
C CYS A 241 -15.42 -8.96 -25.67
N LEU A 242 -16.21 -7.94 -25.34
CA LEU A 242 -17.02 -7.94 -24.11
C LEU A 242 -18.15 -8.96 -24.18
N ALA A 243 -18.80 -9.12 -25.33
CA ALA A 243 -19.83 -10.13 -25.55
C ALA A 243 -19.24 -11.55 -25.43
N GLU A 244 -18.10 -11.82 -26.08
CA GLU A 244 -17.38 -13.09 -25.97
C GLU A 244 -16.98 -13.42 -24.53
N ARG A 245 -16.41 -12.44 -23.80
CA ARG A 245 -16.04 -12.63 -22.38
C ARG A 245 -17.25 -12.88 -21.48
N ARG A 246 -18.42 -12.30 -21.80
CA ARG A 246 -19.65 -12.56 -21.04
C ARG A 246 -20.15 -13.98 -21.28
N LYS A 247 -20.12 -14.46 -22.53
CA LYS A 247 -20.48 -15.83 -22.90
C LYS A 247 -19.54 -16.87 -22.26
N ALA A 248 -18.23 -16.66 -22.35
CA ALA A 248 -17.25 -17.56 -21.73
C ALA A 248 -17.48 -17.71 -20.20
N LYS A 249 -17.89 -16.63 -19.52
CA LYS A 249 -18.20 -16.65 -18.09
C LYS A 249 -19.49 -17.40 -17.76
N SER A 250 -20.53 -17.34 -18.61
CA SER A 250 -21.75 -18.12 -18.39
C SER A 250 -21.47 -19.62 -18.53
N ASP A 251 -20.64 -19.99 -19.50
CA ASP A 251 -20.34 -21.40 -19.80
C ASP A 251 -19.51 -22.06 -18.68
N THR A 252 -18.65 -21.30 -17.99
CA THR A 252 -17.89 -21.79 -16.81
C THR A 252 -18.70 -21.88 -15.52
N LYS A 253 -19.86 -21.21 -15.42
CA LYS A 253 -20.68 -21.20 -14.18
C LYS A 253 -21.77 -22.29 -14.19
N GLY A 254 -22.02 -22.90 -15.34
CA GLY A 254 -22.99 -23.99 -15.52
C GLY A 254 -22.38 -25.39 -15.60
N LYS A 255 -21.09 -25.55 -15.28
CA LYS A 255 -20.39 -26.83 -15.19
C LYS A 255 -19.99 -27.12 -13.75
#